data_AF-A0A5D4P104-F1
#
_entry.id   AF-A0A5D4P104-F1
#
_cell.length_a   1.000
_cell.length_b   1.000
_cell.length_c   1.000
_cell.angle_alpha   90.00
_cell.angle_beta   90.00
_cell.angle_gamma   90.00
#
_symmetry.space_group_name_H-M   'P 1'
#
loop_
_entity.id
_entity.type
_entity.pdbx_description
1 polymer ?
#
loop_
_entity_poly.entity_id
_entity_poly.type
_entity_poly.pdbx_seq_one_letter_code
_entity_poly.pdbx_strand_id
1 'polypeptide(L)'
;MNFTVKELLWTLVFIIIMVFFIVGSTYSFMEYSKTGADWISALLSFNGNVIGGIAGGIVALLVAKYQIAKSKIQEEVKQKETTITMLKLIREEMRDNISVLNSCSPYNQDDYNLLKANLSDDTWKATMLHLNIPDDLLVKIHVSYKKVALIKHLTKDEIDDAVIESSKATVENSLDVLKEYLKENKIKDNAEDELKT
;
A
#
# COMPACT_ATOMS: atom_id res chain seq x y z
N MET A 1 19.40 2.26 -5.39
CA MET A 1 19.25 1.63 -6.72
C MET A 1 19.98 0.30 -6.67
N ASN A 2 19.30 -0.78 -6.28
CA ASN A 2 19.96 -2.07 -6.12
C ASN A 2 19.56 -2.96 -7.28
N PHE A 3 20.31 -2.88 -8.39
CA PHE A 3 20.29 -3.97 -9.37
C PHE A 3 20.71 -5.23 -8.63
N THR A 4 19.85 -6.23 -8.58
CA THR A 4 20.20 -7.49 -7.94
C THR A 4 21.33 -8.10 -8.78
N VAL A 5 22.46 -8.49 -8.16
CA VAL A 5 23.62 -9.07 -8.86
C VAL A 5 23.22 -10.19 -9.83
N LYS A 6 22.16 -10.92 -9.49
CA LYS A 6 21.52 -11.96 -10.30
C LYS A 6 20.94 -11.43 -11.63
N GLU A 7 20.27 -10.28 -11.64
CA GLU A 7 19.66 -9.69 -12.85
C GLU A 7 20.73 -9.12 -13.79
N LEU A 8 21.80 -8.57 -13.21
CA LEU A 8 22.95 -8.09 -13.96
C LEU A 8 23.73 -9.25 -14.60
N LEU A 9 23.89 -10.37 -13.88
CA LEU A 9 24.45 -11.61 -14.41
C LEU A 9 23.62 -12.17 -15.56
N TRP A 10 22.28 -12.23 -15.43
CA TRP A 10 21.40 -12.70 -16.51
C TRP A 10 21.48 -11.81 -17.75
N THR A 11 21.52 -10.50 -17.57
CA THR A 11 21.66 -9.54 -18.67
C THR A 11 23.00 -9.74 -19.39
N LEU A 12 24.08 -9.92 -18.64
CA LEU A 12 25.42 -10.13 -19.19
C LEU A 12 25.53 -11.46 -19.95
N VAL A 13 24.94 -12.53 -19.42
CA VAL A 13 24.84 -13.83 -20.12
C VAL A 13 24.05 -13.70 -21.42
N PHE A 14 22.94 -12.97 -21.42
CA PHE A 14 22.13 -12.75 -22.62
C PHE A 14 22.87 -11.96 -23.69
N ILE A 15 23.64 -10.92 -23.29
CA ILE A 15 24.49 -10.15 -24.20
C ILE A 15 25.56 -11.05 -24.82
N ILE A 16 26.23 -11.91 -24.03
CA ILE A 16 27.24 -12.84 -24.53
C ILE A 16 26.64 -13.80 -25.55
N ILE A 17 25.46 -14.36 -25.26
CA ILE A 17 24.74 -15.26 -26.17
C ILE A 17 24.40 -14.53 -27.48
N MET A 18 23.89 -13.29 -27.39
CA MET A 18 23.59 -12.46 -28.56
C MET A 18 24.82 -12.18 -29.41
N VAL A 19 25.95 -11.79 -28.79
CA VAL A 19 27.21 -11.55 -29.51
C VAL A 19 27.70 -12.83 -30.19
N PHE A 20 27.61 -13.98 -29.52
CA PHE A 20 27.96 -15.27 -30.11
C PHE A 20 27.11 -15.59 -31.35
N PHE A 21 25.79 -15.39 -31.27
CA PHE A 21 24.89 -15.60 -32.41
C PHE A 21 25.16 -14.62 -33.57
N ILE A 22 25.45 -13.34 -33.27
CA ILE A 22 25.78 -12.35 -34.30
C ILE A 22 27.08 -12.72 -35.02
N VAL A 23 28.13 -13.07 -34.26
CA VAL A 23 29.43 -13.46 -34.84
C VAL A 23 29.30 -14.75 -35.64
N GLY A 24 28.62 -15.77 -35.09
CA GLY A 24 28.37 -17.03 -35.79
C GLY A 24 27.56 -16.87 -37.08
N SER A 25 26.55 -15.99 -37.05
CA SER A 25 25.74 -15.67 -38.23
C SER A 25 26.55 -14.91 -39.29
N THR A 26 27.40 -13.97 -38.85
CA THR A 26 28.29 -13.20 -39.75
C THR A 26 29.33 -14.11 -40.41
N TYR A 27 29.93 -15.04 -39.66
CA TYR A 27 30.87 -16.01 -40.20
C TYR A 27 30.20 -16.95 -41.22
N SER A 28 29.02 -17.48 -40.86
CA SER A 28 28.23 -18.31 -41.76
C SER A 28 27.88 -17.54 -43.05
N PHE A 29 27.49 -16.25 -42.93
CA PHE A 29 27.22 -15.39 -44.08
C PHE A 29 28.44 -15.21 -45.00
N MET A 30 29.63 -14.99 -44.44
CA MET A 30 30.86 -14.89 -45.23
C MET A 30 31.16 -16.18 -46.00
N GLU A 31 30.90 -17.34 -45.41
CA GLU A 31 31.15 -18.62 -46.08
C GLU A 31 30.09 -18.93 -47.14
N TYR A 32 28.82 -18.68 -46.84
CA TYR A 32 27.71 -18.90 -47.78
C TYR A 32 27.72 -17.90 -48.94
N SER A 33 28.11 -16.64 -48.74
CA SER A 33 28.20 -15.65 -49.83
C SER A 33 29.16 -16.07 -50.96
N LYS A 34 30.17 -16.90 -50.66
CA LYS A 34 31.08 -17.49 -51.67
C LYS A 34 30.39 -18.48 -52.61
N THR A 35 29.24 -19.05 -52.20
CA THR A 35 28.49 -20.03 -53.01
C THR A 35 27.56 -19.38 -54.04
N GLY A 36 27.37 -18.06 -53.99
CA GLY A 36 26.68 -17.30 -55.04
C GLY A 36 25.18 -17.58 -55.20
N ALA A 37 24.52 -18.19 -54.22
CA ALA A 37 23.12 -18.62 -54.36
C ALA A 37 22.13 -17.55 -53.84
N ASP A 38 21.18 -17.15 -54.70
CA ASP A 38 20.21 -16.06 -54.42
C ASP A 38 19.30 -16.31 -53.21
N TRP A 39 19.06 -17.57 -52.83
CA TRP A 39 18.18 -17.93 -51.70
C TRP A 39 18.79 -17.65 -50.32
N ILE A 40 20.10 -17.39 -50.24
CA ILE A 40 20.83 -17.15 -48.97
C ILE A 40 20.36 -15.83 -48.33
N SER A 41 20.13 -14.80 -49.13
CA SER A 41 19.66 -13.50 -48.64
C SER A 41 18.27 -13.62 -47.99
N ALA A 42 17.33 -14.32 -48.65
CA ALA A 42 15.99 -14.56 -48.12
C ALA A 42 16.00 -15.38 -46.82
N LEU A 43 16.85 -16.41 -46.74
CA LEU A 43 16.99 -17.26 -45.55
C LEU A 43 17.60 -16.48 -44.37
N LEU A 44 18.54 -15.58 -44.65
CA LEU A 44 19.12 -14.69 -43.63
C LEU A 44 18.09 -13.69 -43.10
N SER A 45 17.32 -13.05 -43.97
CA SER A 45 16.26 -12.13 -43.56
C SER A 45 15.18 -12.84 -42.74
N PHE A 46 14.80 -14.06 -43.13
CA PHE A 46 13.86 -14.87 -42.37
C PHE A 46 14.37 -15.19 -40.96
N ASN A 47 15.61 -15.71 -40.86
CA ASN A 47 16.20 -16.02 -39.56
C ASN A 47 16.42 -14.78 -38.68
N GLY A 48 16.84 -13.66 -39.28
CA GLY A 48 16.98 -12.38 -38.58
C GLY A 48 15.66 -11.88 -38.00
N ASN A 49 14.56 -12.00 -38.74
CA ASN A 49 13.23 -11.63 -38.26
C ASN A 49 12.72 -12.57 -37.16
N VAL A 50 12.95 -13.87 -37.30
CA VAL A 50 12.55 -14.86 -36.28
C VAL A 50 13.34 -14.63 -34.98
N ILE A 51 14.67 -14.52 -35.06
CA ILE A 51 15.53 -14.29 -33.89
C ILE A 51 15.24 -12.92 -33.27
N GLY A 52 15.13 -11.87 -34.10
CA GLY A 52 14.79 -10.52 -33.66
C GLY A 52 13.42 -10.44 -32.98
N GLY A 53 12.42 -11.14 -33.52
CA GLY A 53 11.09 -11.24 -32.94
C GLY A 53 11.09 -11.96 -31.58
N ILE A 54 11.81 -13.09 -31.47
CA ILE A 54 11.95 -13.83 -30.21
C ILE A 54 12.70 -13.00 -29.16
N ALA A 55 13.83 -12.39 -29.53
CA ALA A 55 14.60 -11.54 -28.63
C ALA A 55 13.79 -10.31 -28.18
N GLY A 56 13.09 -9.65 -29.10
CA GLY A 56 12.19 -8.54 -28.79
C GLY A 56 11.05 -8.94 -27.85
N GLY A 57 10.43 -10.11 -28.08
CA GLY A 57 9.40 -10.65 -27.21
C GLY A 57 9.89 -10.97 -25.80
N ILE A 58 11.09 -11.55 -25.67
CA ILE A 58 11.71 -11.83 -24.36
C ILE A 58 12.00 -10.53 -23.60
N VAL A 59 12.60 -9.54 -24.28
CA VAL A 59 12.88 -8.23 -23.66
C VAL A 59 11.58 -7.55 -23.23
N ALA A 60 10.56 -7.55 -24.07
CA ALA A 60 9.25 -6.99 -23.73
C ALA A 60 8.63 -7.68 -22.49
N LEU A 61 8.73 -9.01 -22.41
CA LEU A 61 8.24 -9.78 -21.26
C LEU A 61 9.02 -9.44 -19.97
N LEU A 62 10.34 -9.26 -20.06
CA LEU A 62 11.16 -8.84 -18.92
C LEU A 62 10.79 -7.44 -18.44
N VAL A 63 10.64 -6.49 -19.36
CA VAL A 63 10.23 -5.11 -19.05
C VAL A 63 8.84 -5.09 -18.42
N ALA A 64 7.89 -5.84 -18.98
CA ALA A 64 6.54 -5.93 -18.42
C ALA A 64 6.54 -6.52 -17.01
N LYS A 65 7.28 -7.61 -16.76
CA LYS A 65 7.41 -8.18 -15.41
C LYS A 65 8.00 -7.19 -14.41
N TYR A 66 9.04 -6.47 -14.81
CA TYR A 66 9.66 -5.44 -13.97
C TYR A 66 8.68 -4.30 -13.66
N GLN A 67 7.95 -3.80 -14.65
CA GLN A 67 6.96 -2.74 -14.47
C GLN A 67 5.83 -3.17 -13.53
N ILE A 68 5.33 -4.39 -13.66
CA ILE A 68 4.29 -4.93 -12.76
C ILE A 68 4.82 -5.03 -11.33
N ALA A 69 6.03 -5.57 -11.13
CA ALA A 69 6.63 -5.68 -9.80
C ALA A 69 6.81 -4.30 -9.15
N LYS A 70 7.31 -3.32 -9.91
CA LYS A 70 7.48 -1.94 -9.43
C LYS A 70 6.13 -1.28 -9.11
N SER A 71 5.13 -1.46 -9.97
CA SER A 71 3.78 -0.93 -9.76
C SER A 71 3.16 -1.48 -8.48
N LYS A 72 3.33 -2.78 -8.21
CA LYS A 72 2.82 -3.42 -7.00
C LYS A 72 3.46 -2.83 -5.73
N ILE A 73 4.79 -2.66 -5.74
CA ILE A 73 5.50 -2.03 -4.61
C ILE A 73 5.00 -0.59 -4.39
N GLN A 74 4.83 0.19 -5.45
CA GLN A 74 4.32 1.55 -5.35
C GLN A 74 2.88 1.60 -4.81
N GLU A 75 2.04 0.64 -5.20
CA GLU A 75 0.68 0.49 -4.70
C GLU A 75 0.66 0.14 -3.21
N GLU A 76 1.50 -0.80 -2.76
CA GLU A 76 1.65 -1.16 -1.34
C GLU A 76 2.10 0.04 -0.49
N VAL A 77 3.09 0.81 -0.96
CA VAL A 77 3.56 2.03 -0.27
C VAL A 77 2.43 3.07 -0.19
N LYS A 78 1.76 3.34 -1.32
CA LYS A 78 0.65 4.30 -1.36
C LYS A 78 -0.50 3.87 -0.46
N GLN A 79 -0.82 2.58 -0.41
CA GLN A 79 -1.86 2.03 0.46
C GLN A 79 -1.49 2.20 1.94
N LYS A 80 -0.21 1.99 2.29
CA LYS A 80 0.31 2.21 3.65
C LYS A 80 0.20 3.69 4.05
N GLU A 81 0.65 4.61 3.20
CA GLU A 81 0.53 6.06 3.44
C GLU A 81 -0.91 6.52 3.59
N THR A 82 -1.80 6.00 2.74
CA THR A 82 -3.24 6.27 2.78
C THR A 82 -3.83 5.78 4.10
N THR A 83 -3.51 4.54 4.50
CA THR A 83 -3.96 3.95 5.77
C THR A 83 -3.49 4.80 6.95
N ILE A 84 -2.20 5.18 6.99
CA ILE A 84 -1.64 6.03 8.06
C ILE A 84 -2.36 7.38 8.12
N THR A 85 -2.68 7.98 6.97
CA THR A 85 -3.40 9.25 6.90
C THR A 85 -4.82 9.12 7.45
N MET A 86 -5.55 8.07 7.07
CA MET A 86 -6.89 7.78 7.60
C MET A 86 -6.86 7.55 9.12
N LEU A 87 -5.88 6.78 9.61
CA LEU A 87 -5.69 6.55 11.04
C LEU A 87 -5.40 7.84 11.83
N LYS A 88 -4.66 8.79 11.24
CA LYS A 88 -4.45 10.11 11.87
C LYS A 88 -5.75 10.91 11.96
N LEU A 89 -6.61 10.84 10.95
CA LEU A 89 -7.92 11.49 10.99
C LEU A 89 -8.83 10.86 12.04
N ILE A 90 -8.88 9.52 12.09
CA ILE A 90 -9.60 8.77 13.15
C ILE A 90 -9.10 9.18 14.54
N ARG A 91 -7.78 9.32 14.71
CA ARG A 91 -7.18 9.75 15.98
C ARG A 91 -7.68 11.13 16.43
N GLU A 92 -7.78 12.10 15.51
CA GLU A 92 -8.28 13.42 15.86
C GLU A 92 -9.79 13.38 16.16
N GLU A 93 -10.60 12.66 15.37
CA GLU A 93 -12.03 12.50 15.67
C GLU A 93 -12.27 11.81 17.03
N MET A 94 -11.47 10.80 17.39
CA MET A 94 -11.50 10.19 18.72
C MET A 94 -11.15 11.18 19.84
N ARG A 95 -10.17 12.05 19.62
CA ARG A 95 -9.79 13.10 20.59
C ARG A 95 -10.92 14.11 20.78
N ASP A 96 -11.54 14.54 19.69
CA ASP A 96 -12.66 15.47 19.72
C ASP A 96 -13.84 14.84 20.47
N ASN A 97 -14.16 13.57 20.19
CA ASN A 97 -15.19 12.82 20.91
C ASN A 97 -14.88 12.70 22.42
N ILE A 98 -13.62 12.44 22.81
CA ILE A 98 -13.22 12.43 24.23
C ILE A 98 -13.39 13.82 24.85
N SER A 99 -13.04 14.90 24.14
CA SER A 99 -13.23 16.27 24.62
C SER A 99 -14.70 16.57 24.88
N VAL A 100 -15.59 16.14 23.97
CA VAL A 100 -17.03 16.28 24.13
C VAL A 100 -17.53 15.50 25.35
N LEU A 101 -17.12 14.23 25.50
CA LEU A 101 -17.49 13.41 26.66
C LEU A 101 -17.00 14.01 27.98
N ASN A 102 -15.79 14.59 28.00
CA ASN A 102 -15.25 15.28 29.17
C ASN A 102 -16.03 16.55 29.52
N SER A 103 -16.52 17.31 28.53
CA SER A 103 -17.32 18.51 28.79
C SER A 103 -18.69 18.20 29.39
N CYS A 104 -19.16 16.96 29.26
CA CYS A 104 -20.45 16.49 29.76
C CYS A 104 -20.29 15.57 30.98
N SER A 105 -19.15 15.57 31.66
CA SER A 105 -18.91 14.79 32.88
C SER A 105 -18.63 15.73 34.06
N PRO A 106 -19.44 15.70 35.15
CA PRO A 106 -20.64 14.88 35.33
C PRO A 106 -21.81 15.31 34.43
N TYR A 107 -22.65 14.36 34.04
CA TYR A 107 -23.75 14.53 33.11
C TYR A 107 -24.86 15.40 33.68
N ASN A 108 -25.17 16.47 32.95
CA ASN A 108 -26.44 17.17 33.10
C ASN A 108 -27.32 16.87 31.88
N GLN A 109 -28.62 16.73 32.15
CA GLN A 109 -29.66 16.66 31.15
C GLN A 109 -29.55 17.75 30.06
N ASP A 110 -29.08 18.95 30.38
CA ASP A 110 -28.87 20.03 29.39
C ASP A 110 -27.76 19.72 28.37
N ASP A 111 -26.83 18.82 28.71
CA ASP A 111 -25.72 18.40 27.85
C ASP A 111 -26.16 17.44 26.73
N TYR A 112 -27.39 16.93 26.79
CA TYR A 112 -27.94 16.00 25.79
C TYR A 112 -27.79 16.52 24.36
N ASN A 113 -28.17 17.78 24.11
CA ASN A 113 -28.07 18.37 22.78
C ASN A 113 -26.63 18.55 22.33
N LEU A 114 -25.72 18.83 23.27
CA LEU A 114 -24.29 18.97 23.01
C LEU A 114 -23.70 17.62 22.56
N LEU A 115 -24.01 16.53 23.27
CA LEU A 115 -23.60 15.18 22.91
C LEU A 115 -24.10 14.78 21.52
N LYS A 116 -25.38 15.03 21.22
CA LYS A 116 -25.96 14.66 19.91
C LYS A 116 -25.36 15.44 18.75
N ALA A 117 -25.08 16.72 18.95
CA ALA A 117 -24.58 17.59 17.90
C ALA A 117 -23.08 17.40 17.61
N ASN A 118 -22.28 17.12 18.65
CA ASN A 118 -20.82 17.16 18.53
C ASN A 118 -20.15 15.77 18.48
N LEU A 119 -20.82 14.70 18.92
CA LEU A 119 -20.27 13.35 18.74
C LEU A 119 -20.32 12.94 17.26
N SER A 120 -19.16 12.59 16.72
CA SER A 120 -19.00 12.21 15.31
C SER A 120 -18.51 10.77 15.15
N ASP A 121 -18.99 10.12 14.10
CA ASP A 121 -18.50 8.84 13.58
C ASP A 121 -18.30 8.87 12.06
N ASP A 122 -18.23 10.07 11.48
CA ASP A 122 -18.21 10.29 10.04
C ASP A 122 -16.89 9.85 9.42
N THR A 123 -15.76 10.17 10.06
CA THR A 123 -14.43 9.76 9.57
C THR A 123 -14.30 8.25 9.58
N TRP A 124 -14.78 7.60 10.65
CA TRP A 124 -14.78 6.15 10.75
C TRP A 124 -15.61 5.50 9.63
N LYS A 125 -16.85 5.94 9.43
CA LYS A 125 -17.73 5.42 8.37
C LYS A 125 -17.12 5.56 6.98
N ALA A 126 -16.45 6.69 6.72
CA ALA A 126 -15.82 6.97 5.44
C ALA A 126 -14.55 6.12 5.19
N THR A 127 -13.86 5.68 6.24
CA THR A 127 -12.51 5.09 6.12
C THR A 127 -12.46 3.59 6.42
N MET A 128 -13.40 3.03 7.20
CA MET A 128 -13.30 1.66 7.73
C MET A 128 -13.07 0.55 6.68
N LEU A 129 -13.59 0.72 5.46
CA LEU A 129 -13.48 -0.28 4.37
C LEU A 129 -12.14 -0.25 3.65
N HIS A 130 -11.33 0.79 3.87
CA HIS A 130 -10.09 1.05 3.15
C HIS A 130 -8.84 0.89 4.03
N LEU A 131 -9.02 0.60 5.31
CA LEU A 131 -7.93 0.43 6.26
C LEU A 131 -7.27 -0.94 6.07
N ASN A 132 -5.96 -0.93 5.80
CA ASN A 132 -5.13 -2.13 5.85
C ASN A 132 -4.40 -2.20 7.21
N ILE A 133 -5.10 -2.66 8.24
CA ILE A 133 -4.61 -2.72 9.62
C ILE A 133 -4.89 -4.10 10.25
N PRO A 134 -4.18 -4.47 11.33
CA PRO A 134 -4.49 -5.67 12.10
C PRO A 134 -5.93 -5.70 12.61
N ASP A 135 -6.53 -6.89 12.62
CA ASP A 135 -7.92 -7.10 13.04
C ASP A 135 -8.19 -6.67 14.48
N ASP A 136 -7.21 -6.84 15.38
CA ASP A 136 -7.35 -6.45 16.78
C ASP A 136 -7.47 -4.93 16.95
N LEU A 137 -6.69 -4.17 16.18
CA LEU A 137 -6.79 -2.71 16.13
C LEU A 137 -8.13 -2.28 15.53
N LEU A 138 -8.54 -2.93 14.44
CA LEU A 138 -9.82 -2.65 13.78
C LEU A 138 -10.99 -2.85 14.74
N VAL A 139 -11.01 -3.97 15.48
CA VAL A 139 -12.04 -4.28 16.47
C VAL A 139 -12.07 -3.24 17.59
N LYS A 140 -10.91 -2.84 18.13
CA LYS A 140 -10.84 -1.81 19.19
C LYS A 140 -11.42 -0.48 18.73
N ILE A 141 -11.00 0.00 17.55
CA ILE A 141 -11.53 1.22 16.94
C ILE A 141 -13.05 1.09 16.74
N HIS A 142 -13.52 -0.03 16.17
CA HIS A 142 -14.93 -0.27 15.93
C HIS A 142 -15.77 -0.25 17.22
N VAL A 143 -15.29 -0.87 18.30
CA VAL A 143 -15.97 -0.89 19.60
C VAL A 143 -16.12 0.53 20.17
N SER A 144 -15.10 1.37 20.05
CA SER A 144 -15.18 2.78 20.47
C SER A 144 -16.23 3.56 19.69
N TYR A 145 -16.25 3.42 18.36
CA TYR A 145 -17.28 4.08 17.54
C TYR A 145 -18.68 3.52 17.78
N LYS A 146 -18.81 2.23 18.11
CA LYS A 146 -20.09 1.64 18.52
C LYS A 146 -20.61 2.27 19.83
N LYS A 147 -19.73 2.61 20.77
CA LYS A 147 -20.09 3.34 22.00
C LYS A 147 -20.53 4.77 21.71
N VAL A 148 -19.81 5.48 20.85
CA VAL A 148 -20.20 6.82 20.39
C VAL A 148 -21.57 6.79 19.70
N ALA A 149 -21.78 5.85 18.78
CA ALA A 149 -23.06 5.66 18.11
C ALA A 149 -24.19 5.30 19.09
N LEU A 150 -23.91 4.46 20.09
CA LEU A 150 -24.88 4.13 21.14
C LEU A 150 -25.36 5.40 21.85
N ILE A 151 -24.44 6.27 22.32
CA ILE A 151 -24.80 7.54 22.96
C ILE A 151 -25.65 8.39 22.01
N LYS A 152 -25.33 8.43 20.71
CA LYS A 152 -26.14 9.14 19.70
C LYS A 152 -27.54 8.56 19.49
N HIS A 153 -27.82 7.34 19.94
CA HIS A 153 -29.16 6.73 19.86
C HIS A 153 -29.92 6.65 21.18
N LEU A 154 -29.25 6.77 22.34
CA LEU A 154 -29.92 6.81 23.65
C LEU A 154 -30.79 8.06 23.82
N THR A 155 -31.87 7.95 24.57
CA THR A 155 -32.69 9.10 25.00
C THR A 155 -32.04 9.85 26.16
N LYS A 156 -32.54 11.04 26.46
CA LYS A 156 -32.03 11.92 27.53
C LYS A 156 -31.99 11.23 28.90
N ASP A 157 -32.99 10.40 29.19
CA ASP A 157 -33.14 9.73 30.48
C ASP A 157 -32.33 8.43 30.59
N GLU A 158 -31.80 7.94 29.46
CA GLU A 158 -30.96 6.73 29.41
C GLU A 158 -29.46 7.04 29.46
N ILE A 159 -29.08 8.31 29.38
CA ILE A 159 -27.70 8.75 29.54
C ILE A 159 -27.48 9.09 31.00
N ASP A 160 -26.45 8.48 31.58
CA ASP A 160 -25.97 8.76 32.92
C ASP A 160 -24.44 8.86 32.94
N ASP A 161 -23.89 9.23 34.09
CA ASP A 161 -22.45 9.31 34.31
C ASP A 161 -21.73 7.99 34.00
N ALA A 162 -22.36 6.85 34.28
CA ALA A 162 -21.76 5.54 34.04
C ALA A 162 -21.62 5.24 32.54
N VAL A 163 -22.61 5.63 31.73
CA VAL A 163 -22.56 5.52 30.26
C VAL A 163 -21.49 6.44 29.70
N ILE A 164 -21.39 7.68 30.18
CA ILE A 164 -20.37 8.64 29.72
C ILE A 164 -18.96 8.16 30.08
N GLU A 165 -18.72 7.82 31.35
CA GLU A 165 -17.39 7.39 31.82
C GLU A 165 -16.97 6.06 31.17
N SER A 166 -17.89 5.08 31.04
CA SER A 166 -17.55 3.82 30.37
C SER A 166 -17.25 4.01 28.88
N SER A 167 -17.95 4.92 28.20
CA SER A 167 -17.72 5.22 26.78
C SER A 167 -16.40 5.97 26.61
N LYS A 168 -16.16 6.98 27.45
CA LYS A 168 -14.89 7.73 27.50
C LYS A 168 -13.70 6.78 27.70
N ALA A 169 -13.73 5.93 28.72
CA ALA A 169 -12.66 4.97 28.99
C ALA A 169 -12.41 4.03 27.80
N THR A 170 -13.46 3.62 27.10
CA THR A 170 -13.36 2.79 25.88
C THR A 170 -12.72 3.56 24.72
N VAL A 171 -13.08 4.83 24.51
CA VAL A 171 -12.49 5.65 23.45
C VAL A 171 -11.04 6.00 23.77
N GLU A 172 -10.71 6.33 25.03
CA GLU A 172 -9.35 6.59 25.51
C GLU A 172 -8.44 5.36 25.32
N ASN A 173 -8.90 4.17 25.71
CA ASN A 173 -8.12 2.94 25.53
C ASN A 173 -7.79 2.68 24.06
N SER A 174 -8.78 2.78 23.17
CA SER A 174 -8.55 2.59 21.72
C SER A 174 -7.67 3.68 21.13
N LEU A 175 -7.80 4.91 21.59
CA LEU A 175 -6.94 6.02 21.18
C LEU A 175 -5.47 5.77 21.55
N ASP A 176 -5.21 5.22 22.74
CA ASP A 176 -3.84 4.94 23.17
C ASP A 176 -3.22 3.78 22.38
N VAL A 177 -3.97 2.71 22.13
CA VAL A 177 -3.53 1.62 21.26
C VAL A 177 -3.26 2.14 19.83
N LEU A 178 -4.11 3.03 19.32
CA LEU A 178 -3.91 3.66 18.01
C LEU A 178 -2.64 4.54 17.97
N LYS A 179 -2.35 5.29 19.04
CA LYS A 179 -1.12 6.08 19.14
C LYS A 179 0.12 5.20 19.14
N GLU A 180 0.11 4.09 19.88
CA GLU A 180 1.21 3.13 19.88
C GLU A 180 1.44 2.55 18.48
N TYR A 181 0.37 2.09 17.83
CA TYR A 181 0.44 1.56 16.46
C TYR A 181 1.03 2.60 15.48
N LEU A 182 0.56 3.85 15.53
CA LEU A 182 1.07 4.92 14.68
C LEU A 182 2.54 5.24 14.97
N LYS A 183 2.98 5.17 16.23
CA LYS A 183 4.37 5.38 16.63
C LYS A 183 5.28 4.29 16.10
N GLU A 184 4.89 3.03 16.24
CA GLU A 184 5.64 1.88 15.72
C GLU A 184 5.79 1.93 14.20
N ASN A 185 4.72 2.29 13.48
CA ASN A 185 4.75 2.38 12.03
C ASN A 185 5.58 3.58 11.53
N LYS A 186 5.61 4.70 12.26
CA LYS A 186 6.46 5.85 11.95
C LYS A 186 7.95 5.56 12.15
N ILE A 187 8.31 4.75 13.16
CA ILE A 187 9.70 4.32 13.40
C ILE A 187 10.17 3.38 12.29
N LYS A 188 9.30 2.50 11.80
CA LYS A 188 9.61 1.58 10.69
C LYS A 188 9.86 2.32 9.36
N ASP A 189 9.10 3.38 9.08
CA ASP A 189 9.32 4.19 7.86
C ASP A 189 10.70 4.86 7.87
N ASN A 190 11.12 5.44 9.01
CA ASN A 190 12.45 6.05 9.13
C ASN A 190 13.60 5.04 9.01
N ALA A 191 13.45 3.85 9.60
CA ALA A 191 14.48 2.81 9.55
C ALA A 191 14.63 2.16 8.16
N GLU A 192 13.53 2.03 7.40
CA GLU A 192 13.56 1.53 6.02
C GLU A 192 14.14 2.55 5.03
N ASP A 193 14.01 3.85 5.31
CA ASP A 193 14.64 4.91 4.52
C ASP A 193 16.14 5.02 4.77
N GLU A 194 16.60 4.84 6.02
CA GLU A 194 18.03 4.80 6.37
C GLU A 194 18.77 3.61 5.75
N LEU A 195 18.10 2.46 5.57
CA LEU A 195 18.66 1.28 4.90
C LEU A 195 18.73 1.40 3.37
N LYS A 196 18.09 2.43 2.78
CA LYS A 196 18.10 2.69 1.32
C LYS A 196 19.09 3.78 0.90
N THR A 197 19.63 4.55 1.85
CA THR A 197 20.76 5.49 1.70
C THR A 197 22.11 4.79 1.82
#